data_AF-A0A5C7SBC8-F1
#
_entry.id   AF-A0A5C7SBC8-F1
#
_cell.length_a   1.000
_cell.length_b   1.000
_cell.length_c   1.000
_cell.angle_alpha   90.00
_cell.angle_beta   90.00
_cell.angle_gamma   90.00
#
_symmetry.space_group_name_H-M   'P 1'
#
loop_
_entity.id
_entity.type
_entity.pdbx_description
1 polymer ?
#
loop_
_entity_poly.entity_id
_entity_poly.type
_entity_poly.pdbx_seq_one_letter_code
_entity_poly.pdbx_strand_id
1 'polypeptide(L)'
;MLSVTFGDPNPIGANASVDIEARAVLGFYASVAGTLTITGKNSTRVIVNAAPVVAGWNPMPFKLARNEEGRFTFTTAGGAAGWIVTAA
;
A
#
# COMPACT_ATOMS: atom_id res chain seq x y z
N MET A 1 -13.83 2.29 -20.79
CA MET A 1 -13.42 3.05 -19.59
C MET A 1 -13.39 2.04 -18.45
N LEU A 2 -12.20 1.70 -17.93
CA LEU A 2 -12.08 0.72 -16.85
C LEU A 2 -12.54 1.41 -15.54
N SER A 3 -13.73 1.07 -15.05
CA SER A 3 -14.21 1.58 -13.75
C SER A 3 -13.45 0.84 -12.65
N VAL A 4 -12.44 1.50 -12.07
CA VAL A 4 -11.78 1.01 -10.87
C VAL A 4 -12.70 1.32 -9.70
N THR A 5 -13.41 0.31 -9.20
CA THR A 5 -14.13 0.44 -7.93
C THR A 5 -13.07 0.45 -6.83
N PHE A 6 -12.80 1.63 -6.26
CA PHE A 6 -11.97 1.80 -5.10
C PHE A 6 -12.66 1.08 -3.93
N GLY A 7 -12.00 0.09 -3.32
CA GLY A 7 -12.41 -0.42 -2.02
C GLY A 7 -12.31 0.68 -0.95
N ASP A 8 -12.80 0.40 0.26
CA ASP A 8 -12.74 1.36 1.36
C ASP A 8 -11.30 1.86 1.56
N PRO A 9 -11.05 3.18 1.51
CA PRO A 9 -9.70 3.72 1.63
C PRO A 9 -9.17 3.45 3.04
N ASN A 10 -8.07 2.70 3.14
CA ASN A 10 -7.41 2.43 4.41
C ASN A 10 -6.39 3.53 4.71
N PRO A 11 -6.65 4.44 5.68
CA PRO A 11 -5.73 5.53 5.98
C PRO A 11 -4.48 5.03 6.69
N ILE A 12 -3.34 5.64 6.40
CA ILE A 12 -2.06 5.42 7.07
C ILE A 12 -1.41 6.77 7.39
N GLY A 13 -1.08 6.98 8.65
CA GLY A 13 -0.40 8.19 9.13
C GLY A 13 1.08 8.21 8.74
N ALA A 14 1.78 9.29 9.11
CA ALA A 14 3.23 9.36 8.94
C ALA A 14 3.95 8.42 9.90
N ASN A 15 4.99 7.73 9.40
CA ASN A 15 5.80 6.78 10.18
C ASN A 15 4.96 5.67 10.83
N ALA A 16 3.90 5.24 10.15
CA ALA A 16 2.93 4.27 10.68
C ALA A 16 2.95 2.99 9.85
N SER A 17 2.44 1.92 10.43
CA SER A 17 2.22 0.65 9.74
C SER A 17 0.75 0.24 9.81
N VAL A 18 0.22 -0.26 8.69
CA VAL A 18 -1.13 -0.80 8.59
C VAL A 18 -1.09 -2.15 7.91
N ASP A 19 -1.78 -3.12 8.49
CA ASP A 19 -1.97 -4.43 7.90
C ASP A 19 -3.20 -4.44 7.01
N ILE A 20 -3.03 -4.97 5.80
CA ILE A 20 -4.11 -5.12 4.83
C ILE A 20 -4.26 -6.58 4.46
N GLU A 21 -5.50 -7.07 4.61
CA GLU A 21 -5.93 -8.36 4.09
C GLU A 21 -6.14 -8.27 2.58
N ALA A 22 -5.69 -9.30 1.87
CA ALA A 22 -5.52 -9.36 0.42
C ALA A 22 -6.82 -9.02 -0.34
N ARG A 23 -7.00 -7.73 -0.59
CA ARG A 23 -7.65 -7.18 -1.78
C ARG A 23 -6.54 -6.82 -2.77
N ALA A 24 -6.83 -6.82 -4.07
CA ALA A 24 -5.79 -6.48 -5.06
C ALA A 24 -5.38 -5.02 -4.83
N VAL A 25 -4.25 -4.79 -4.16
CA VAL A 25 -3.73 -3.45 -3.92
C VAL A 25 -3.33 -2.87 -5.27
N LEU A 26 -3.92 -1.72 -5.61
CA LEU A 26 -3.70 -1.03 -6.87
C LEU A 26 -2.61 0.03 -6.75
N GLY A 27 -2.44 0.59 -5.56
CA GLY A 27 -1.48 1.65 -5.30
C GLY A 27 -1.71 2.37 -3.99
N PHE A 28 -1.01 3.50 -3.86
CA PHE A 28 -1.04 4.37 -2.69
C PHE A 28 -1.34 5.80 -3.12
N TYR A 29 -2.36 6.41 -2.53
CA TYR A 29 -2.61 7.84 -2.69
C TYR A 29 -1.95 8.59 -1.53
N ALA A 30 -0.84 9.27 -1.80
CA ALA A 30 -0.11 9.99 -0.78
C ALA A 30 -0.65 11.42 -0.63
N SER A 31 -1.02 11.83 0.57
CA SER A 31 -1.27 13.25 0.88
C SER A 31 0.04 14.02 1.09
N VAL A 32 1.08 13.32 1.59
CA VAL A 32 2.42 13.87 1.83
C VAL A 32 3.45 12.90 1.23
N ALA A 33 4.48 13.45 0.59
CA ALA A 33 5.57 12.67 0.00
C ALA A 33 6.46 12.02 1.08
N GLY A 34 7.16 10.96 0.71
CA GLY A 34 8.08 10.24 1.59
C GLY A 34 8.40 8.87 1.00
N THR A 35 8.43 7.83 1.83
CA THR A 35 8.68 6.46 1.38
C THR A 35 7.64 5.48 1.88
N LEU A 36 7.45 4.40 1.12
CA LEU A 36 6.56 3.29 1.43
C LEU A 36 7.32 1.97 1.35
N THR A 37 7.21 1.17 2.41
CA THR A 37 7.73 -0.19 2.49
C THR A 37 6.54 -1.16 2.58
N ILE A 38 6.65 -2.31 1.91
CA ILE A 38 5.63 -3.36 1.95
C ILE A 38 6.32 -4.66 2.28
N THR A 39 5.82 -5.34 3.32
CA THR A 39 6.29 -6.64 3.77
C THR A 39 5.14 -7.65 3.80
N GLY A 40 5.44 -8.92 3.64
CA GLY A 40 4.47 -9.97 3.96
C GLY A 40 4.28 -10.04 5.48
N LYS A 41 3.05 -10.03 5.98
CA LYS A 41 2.80 -9.99 7.43
C LYS A 41 3.32 -11.24 8.16
N ASN A 42 3.36 -12.37 7.46
CA ASN A 42 3.81 -13.65 7.99
C ASN A 42 5.17 -14.10 7.43
N SER A 43 5.83 -13.26 6.63
CA SER A 43 7.14 -13.56 6.06
C SER A 43 8.08 -12.38 6.28
N THR A 44 9.36 -12.64 6.56
CA THR A 44 10.39 -11.60 6.57
C THR A 44 10.68 -11.03 5.16
N ARG A 45 9.83 -11.35 4.19
CA ARG A 45 9.99 -10.95 2.80
C ARG A 45 9.59 -9.50 2.63
N VAL A 46 10.58 -8.70 2.27
CA VAL A 46 10.37 -7.34 1.77
C VAL A 46 9.94 -7.43 0.30
N ILE A 47 8.77 -6.88 0.00
CA ILE A 47 8.20 -6.83 -1.35
C ILE A 47 8.56 -5.50 -2.00
N VAL A 48 8.43 -4.42 -1.24
CA VAL A 48 8.88 -3.08 -1.62
C VAL A 48 9.72 -2.53 -0.49
N ASN A 49 10.93 -2.09 -0.82
CA ASN A 49 11.83 -1.49 0.14
C ASN A 49 11.92 0.02 -0.10
N ALA A 50 11.33 0.81 0.80
CA ALA A 50 11.45 2.27 0.81
C ALA A 50 11.20 2.94 -0.56
N ALA A 51 10.17 2.52 -1.28
CA ALA A 51 9.83 3.15 -2.55
C ALA A 51 9.42 4.60 -2.33
N PRO A 52 9.97 5.56 -3.08
CA PRO A 52 9.57 6.95 -2.97
C PRO A 52 8.10 7.09 -3.43
N VAL A 53 7.33 7.83 -2.64
CA VAL A 53 5.97 8.22 -2.99
C VAL A 53 5.88 9.73 -3.02
N VAL A 54 5.24 10.26 -4.05
CA VAL A 54 4.98 11.70 -4.20
C VAL A 54 3.51 11.99 -3.88
N ALA A 55 3.22 13.24 -3.51
CA ALA A 55 1.83 13.65 -3.29
C ALA A 55 0.97 13.36 -4.52
N GLY A 56 -0.16 12.69 -4.33
CA GLY A 56 -1.03 12.18 -5.37
C GLY A 56 -0.99 10.66 -5.53
N TRP A 57 -1.40 10.17 -6.70
CA TRP A 57 -1.56 8.75 -6.98
C TRP A 57 -0.22 8.08 -7.33
N ASN A 58 0.15 7.05 -6.58
CA ASN A 58 1.33 6.22 -6.81
C ASN A 58 0.86 4.78 -7.15
N PRO A 59 0.76 4.42 -8.45
CA PRO A 59 0.36 3.07 -8.84
C PRO A 59 1.43 2.05 -8.46
N MET A 60 1.00 0.87 -8.01
CA MET A 60 1.92 -0.24 -7.78
C MET A 60 2.12 -1.07 -9.06
N PRO A 61 3.37 -1.38 -9.45
CA PRO A 61 3.64 -2.08 -10.71
C PRO A 61 3.33 -3.57 -10.66
N PHE A 62 2.98 -4.11 -9.49
CA PHE A 62 2.63 -5.52 -9.29
C PHE A 62 1.32 -5.63 -8.52
N LYS A 63 0.59 -6.72 -8.78
CA LYS A 63 -0.60 -7.08 -7.98
C LYS A 63 -0.15 -7.92 -6.79
N LEU A 64 -0.51 -7.49 -5.59
CA LEU A 64 -0.45 -8.34 -4.42
C LEU A 64 -1.66 -9.29 -4.46
N ALA A 65 -1.41 -10.58 -4.71
CA ALA A 65 -2.45 -11.58 -4.99
C ALA A 65 -2.97 -12.30 -3.72
N ARG A 66 -4.17 -12.90 -3.83
CA ARG A 66 -4.92 -13.63 -2.78
C ARG A 66 -4.42 -15.07 -2.56
N ASN A 67 -3.17 -15.29 -2.22
CA ASN A 67 -2.70 -16.60 -1.72
C ASN A 67 -2.64 -16.59 -0.19
N GLU A 68 -2.52 -17.77 0.45
CA GLU A 68 -2.68 -18.02 1.90
C GLU A 68 -1.75 -17.15 2.81
N GLU A 69 -0.74 -16.49 2.24
CA GLU A 69 0.09 -15.45 2.87
C GLU A 69 -0.54 -14.04 2.84
N GLY A 70 -1.80 -13.90 2.42
CA GLY A 70 -2.49 -12.70 1.97
C GLY A 70 -2.76 -11.61 3.01
N ARG A 71 -1.82 -11.34 3.91
CA ARG A 71 -1.77 -10.13 4.72
C ARG A 71 -0.45 -9.44 4.46
N PHE A 72 -0.51 -8.15 4.15
CA PHE A 72 0.66 -7.33 3.90
C PHE A 72 0.70 -6.20 4.92
N THR A 73 1.89 -5.87 5.40
CA THR A 73 2.11 -4.69 6.23
C THR A 73 2.68 -3.58 5.35
N PHE A 74 1.93 -2.49 5.26
CA PHE A 74 2.35 -1.25 4.63
C PHE A 74 2.93 -0.35 5.69
N THR A 75 4.14 0.15 5.48
CA THR A 75 4.81 1.06 6.40
C THR A 75 5.19 2.33 5.66
N THR A 76 4.71 3.47 6.12
CA THR A 76 5.14 4.78 5.64
C THR A 76 6.35 5.26 6.44
N ALA A 77 7.24 6.01 5.80
CA ALA A 77 8.35 6.69 6.46
C ALA A 77 8.69 8.00 5.74
N GLY A 78 9.58 8.80 6.34
CA GLY A 78 10.03 10.07 5.74
C GLY A 78 8.93 11.10 5.55
N GLY A 79 7.86 11.03 6.37
CA GLY A 79 6.71 11.94 6.30
C GLY A 79 5.55 11.46 5.41
N ALA A 80 5.69 10.33 4.71
CA ALA A 80 4.61 9.81 3.87
C ALA A 80 3.35 9.50 4.67
N ALA A 81 2.20 9.96 4.19
CA ALA A 81 0.88 9.66 4.76
C ALA A 81 -0.15 9.63 3.63
N GLY A 82 -1.27 8.92 3.82
CA GLY A 82 -2.28 8.81 2.77
C GLY A 82 -3.22 7.62 2.91
N TRP A 83 -3.63 7.07 1.77
CA TRP A 83 -4.59 5.97 1.71
C TRP A 83 -4.11 4.86 0.80
N ILE A 84 -4.25 3.62 1.27
CA ILE A 84 -3.99 2.45 0.45
C ILE A 84 -5.25 2.14 -0.34
N VAL A 85 -5.08 2.03 -1.66
CA VAL A 85 -6.18 1.77 -2.58
C VAL A 85 -6.18 0.31 -2.96
N THR A 86 -7.31 -0.33 -2.73
CA THR A 86 -7.56 -1.73 -3.08
C THR A 86 -8.64 -1.82 -4.14
N ALA A 87 -8.58 -2.86 -4.97
CA ALA A 87 -9.70 -3.23 -5.82
C ALA A 87 -10.85 -3.81 -4.97
N ALA A 88 -12.08 -3.54 -5.37
CA ALA A 88 -13.27 -4.22 -4.84
C ALA A 88 -13.23 -5.73 -5.07
#